data_AF-A0A350EW68-F1
#
_entry.id   AF-A0A350EW68-F1
#
_cell.length_a   1.000
_cell.length_b   1.000
_cell.length_c   1.000
_cell.angle_alpha   90.00
_cell.angle_beta   90.00
_cell.angle_gamma   90.00
#
_symmetry.space_group_name_H-M   'P 1'
#
loop_
_entity.id
_entity.type
_entity.pdbx_description
1 polymer ?
#
loop_
_entity_poly.entity_id
_entity_poly.type
_entity_poly.pdbx_seq_one_letter_code
_entity_poly.pdbx_strand_id
1 'polypeptide(L)'
;MEIKILCSCGSKYKFDVEPVDGRAPTELACPKCSSNWTETANAIIAQSLGTAPLAVAPAPAVPDAHRAAGPVRVALPAKPGIRLSNQQQAPAEPEAPAESGEEAAPGASVPSKKRFRPKIATVDVLKEDGPDWGKFWLGVGGALIGAVIGALLYYFLFIAGIRSKLVALAVAAAAGGCARLIGRKGSNELGLLTAIFSLLAILAAQYFAARVWFFEEDERFAKEYFEEMVVESKEVVAAIPNGTDDEIRAYLVKWQSDDDDVIDPATITPEEIQSYREEYLTTYQRLAKQELTFEQWRKEFLDDEPDPGDEETSEEDERTFKFYFVLLVLSKFNLACLAGAAGLAYKMTDI
;
A
#
# COMPACT_ATOMS: atom_id res chain seq x y z
N MET A 1 20.47 -5.79 3.16
CA MET A 1 20.03 -4.54 3.82
C MET A 1 19.50 -3.60 2.75
N GLU A 2 18.45 -2.85 3.07
CA GLU A 2 17.83 -1.93 2.13
C GLU A 2 18.54 -0.57 2.16
N ILE A 3 18.97 -0.08 1.01
CA ILE A 3 19.63 1.23 0.87
C ILE A 3 18.77 2.10 -0.05
N LYS A 4 18.49 3.32 0.40
CA LYS A 4 17.84 4.36 -0.40
C LYS A 4 18.89 5.43 -0.72
N ILE A 5 19.07 5.77 -1.99
CA ILE A 5 20.03 6.80 -2.40
C ILE A 5 19.35 7.77 -3.36
N LEU A 6 19.59 9.06 -3.13
CA LEU A 6 19.24 10.15 -4.04
C LEU A 6 20.45 10.47 -4.93
N CYS A 7 20.30 10.31 -6.23
CA CYS A 7 21.33 10.68 -7.19
C CYS A 7 21.33 12.21 -7.42
N SER A 8 22.48 12.80 -7.78
CA SER A 8 22.60 14.22 -8.12
C SER A 8 21.73 14.67 -9.31
N CYS A 9 21.22 13.73 -10.12
CA CYS A 9 20.21 14.02 -11.15
C CYS A 9 18.76 14.08 -10.62
N GLY A 10 18.58 14.05 -9.29
CA GLY A 10 17.29 14.10 -8.61
C GLY A 10 16.53 12.77 -8.55
N SER A 11 17.07 11.69 -9.13
CA SER A 11 16.40 10.39 -9.16
C SER A 11 16.65 9.63 -7.85
N LYS A 12 15.56 9.14 -7.23
CA LYS A 12 15.59 8.31 -6.02
C LYS A 12 15.55 6.84 -6.40
N TYR A 13 16.42 6.03 -5.83
CA TYR A 13 16.42 4.58 -6.02
C TYR A 13 16.50 3.85 -4.68
N LYS A 14 15.90 2.66 -4.65
CA LYS A 14 15.87 1.75 -3.51
C LYS A 14 16.28 0.37 -4.01
N PHE A 15 17.28 -0.24 -3.37
CA PHE A 15 17.76 -1.57 -3.71
C PHE A 15 18.30 -2.28 -2.47
N ASP A 16 18.20 -3.60 -2.47
CA ASP A 16 18.75 -4.45 -1.42
C ASP A 16 20.17 -4.85 -1.77
N VAL A 17 21.12 -4.52 -0.89
CA VAL A 17 22.52 -4.92 -1.01
C VAL A 17 22.87 -5.81 0.17
N GLU A 18 23.60 -6.89 -0.10
CA GLU A 18 24.29 -7.68 0.91
C GLU A 18 25.75 -7.17 0.98
N PRO A 19 26.13 -6.44 2.05
CA PRO A 19 27.47 -5.86 2.13
C PRO A 19 28.54 -6.95 2.23
N VAL A 20 29.63 -6.78 1.50
CA VAL A 20 30.84 -7.61 1.63
C VAL A 20 31.92 -6.73 2.24
N ASP A 21 32.45 -7.13 3.39
CA ASP A 21 33.43 -6.34 4.17
C ASP A 21 32.98 -4.90 4.48
N GLY A 22 31.68 -4.72 4.72
CA GLY A 22 31.09 -3.41 5.02
C GLY A 22 31.01 -2.44 3.83
N ARG A 23 31.10 -2.96 2.60
CA ARG A 23 30.99 -2.17 1.35
C ARG A 23 30.04 -2.82 0.36
N ALA A 24 29.59 -2.05 -0.62
CA ALA A 24 28.82 -2.54 -1.76
C ALA A 24 29.69 -3.51 -2.60
N PRO A 25 29.17 -4.68 -3.00
CA PRO A 25 29.94 -5.72 -3.69
C PRO A 25 30.31 -5.37 -5.13
N THR A 26 29.57 -4.44 -5.76
CA THR A 26 29.79 -3.99 -7.14
C THR A 26 29.71 -2.48 -7.23
N GLU A 27 30.34 -1.92 -8.27
CA GLU A 27 30.20 -0.50 -8.58
C GLU A 27 28.75 -0.20 -8.96
N LEU A 28 28.17 0.78 -8.27
CA LEU A 28 26.82 1.24 -8.49
C LEU A 28 26.88 2.49 -9.35
N ALA A 29 26.12 2.51 -10.45
CA ALA A 29 25.96 3.68 -11.33
C ALA A 29 24.47 4.00 -11.51
N CYS A 30 24.14 5.29 -11.57
CA CYS A 30 22.76 5.73 -11.80
C CYS A 30 22.31 5.34 -13.23
N PRO A 31 21.19 4.62 -13.42
CA PRO A 31 20.72 4.24 -14.76
C PRO A 31 20.38 5.44 -15.66
N LYS A 32 20.04 6.59 -15.06
CA LYS A 32 19.61 7.79 -15.79
C LYS A 32 20.76 8.66 -16.28
N CYS A 33 21.75 8.94 -15.42
CA CYS A 33 22.85 9.85 -15.74
C CYS A 33 24.24 9.19 -15.69
N SER A 34 24.33 7.91 -15.35
CA SER A 34 25.60 7.16 -15.22
C SER A 34 26.59 7.70 -14.18
N SER A 35 26.16 8.54 -13.24
CA SER A 35 27.00 8.97 -12.12
C SER A 35 27.30 7.79 -11.18
N ASN A 36 28.55 7.67 -10.73
CA ASN A 36 28.93 6.70 -9.70
C ASN A 36 28.45 7.22 -8.32
N TRP A 37 27.75 6.36 -7.61
CA TRP A 37 27.12 6.59 -6.29
C TRP A 37 27.52 5.48 -5.30
N THR A 38 28.57 4.72 -5.64
CA THR A 38 29.15 3.65 -4.82
C THR A 38 29.66 4.20 -3.49
N GLU A 39 30.23 5.41 -3.50
CA GLU A 39 30.72 6.06 -2.29
C GLU A 39 29.58 6.42 -1.33
N THR A 40 28.50 7.01 -1.85
CA THR A 40 27.27 7.29 -1.09
C THR A 40 26.64 6.01 -0.53
N ALA A 41 26.61 4.93 -1.33
CA ALA A 41 26.13 3.63 -0.86
C ALA A 41 26.98 3.08 0.29
N ASN A 42 28.31 3.15 0.18
CA ASN A 42 29.24 2.69 1.21
C ASN A 42 29.11 3.49 2.51
N ALA A 43 28.85 4.81 2.42
CA ALA A 43 28.61 5.64 3.60
C ALA A 43 27.35 5.21 4.35
N ILE A 44 26.24 4.96 3.64
CA ILE A 44 24.99 4.48 4.25
C ILE A 44 25.16 3.07 4.82
N ILE A 45 25.90 2.19 4.13
CA ILE A 45 26.24 0.85 4.65
C ILE A 45 27.03 0.97 5.97
N ALA A 46 28.06 1.80 6.01
CA ALA A 46 28.87 2.01 7.21
C ALA A 46 28.02 2.53 8.38
N GLN A 47 27.15 3.51 8.13
CA GLN A 47 26.22 4.05 9.13
C GLN A 47 25.24 3.00 9.64
N SER A 48 24.68 2.17 8.74
CA SER A 48 23.71 1.13 9.11
C SER A 48 24.32 -0.06 9.86
N LEU A 49 25.59 -0.38 9.62
CA LEU A 49 26.30 -1.46 10.30
C LEU A 49 26.87 -1.02 11.66
N GLY A 50 26.74 0.26 12.02
CA GLY A 50 27.30 0.81 13.26
C GLY A 50 28.84 0.78 13.29
N THR A 51 29.47 0.58 12.13
CA THR A 51 30.92 0.58 12.02
C THR A 51 31.36 2.04 11.95
N ALA A 52 31.81 2.59 13.08
CA ALA A 52 32.40 3.93 13.11
C ALA A 52 33.47 4.02 12.01
N PRO A 53 33.43 5.06 11.14
CA PRO A 53 34.39 5.17 10.05
C PRO A 53 35.80 5.17 10.64
N LEU A 54 36.58 4.14 10.30
CA LEU A 54 38.00 4.12 10.58
C LEU A 54 38.59 5.31 9.83
N ALA A 55 38.88 6.38 10.57
CA ALA A 55 39.49 7.59 10.04
C ALA A 55 40.73 7.17 9.23
N VAL A 56 40.65 7.39 7.92
CA VAL A 56 41.78 7.19 7.02
C VAL A 56 42.86 8.17 7.48
N ALA A 57 43.96 7.65 8.02
CA ALA A 57 45.08 8.47 8.43
C ALA A 57 45.52 9.35 7.25
N PRO A 58 45.70 10.67 7.43
CA PRO A 58 46.06 11.57 6.35
C PRO A 58 47.39 11.12 5.73
N ALA A 59 47.37 10.89 4.41
CA ALA A 59 48.57 10.58 3.66
C ALA A 59 49.60 11.71 3.83
N PRO A 60 50.90 11.39 3.98
CA PRO A 60 51.93 12.40 4.14
C PRO A 60 51.98 13.31 2.91
N ALA A 61 51.90 14.62 3.15
CA ALA A 61 51.99 15.65 2.14
C ALA A 61 53.31 15.54 1.36
N VAL A 62 53.22 15.23 0.07
CA VAL A 62 54.34 15.26 -0.86
C VAL A 62 54.49 16.71 -1.34
N PRO A 63 55.66 17.35 -1.21
CA PRO A 63 55.84 18.74 -1.65
C PRO A 63 55.75 18.86 -3.18
N ASP A 64 54.96 19.84 -3.61
CA ASP A 64 54.78 20.28 -4.99
C ASP A 64 56.11 20.65 -5.64
N ALA A 65 56.50 19.89 -6.66
CA ALA A 65 57.54 20.26 -7.61
C ALA A 65 56.87 20.54 -8.96
N HIS A 66 56.86 21.83 -9.32
CA HIS A 66 56.52 22.34 -10.64
C HIS A 66 57.03 21.46 -11.79
N ARG A 67 56.16 21.06 -12.71
CA ARG A 67 56.59 20.70 -14.07
C ARG A 67 55.58 21.06 -15.14
N ALA A 68 56.11 21.76 -16.13
CA ALA A 68 55.45 22.35 -17.27
C ALA A 68 54.92 21.33 -18.30
N ALA A 69 53.84 21.78 -18.96
CA ALA A 69 53.30 21.46 -20.28
C ALA A 69 53.94 20.32 -21.12
N GLY A 70 53.10 19.36 -21.48
CA GLY A 70 53.23 18.51 -22.68
C GLY A 70 51.91 17.79 -22.98
N PRO A 71 51.43 17.73 -24.24
CA PRO A 71 50.20 17.01 -24.57
C PRO A 71 50.50 15.52 -24.74
N VAL A 72 50.16 14.71 -23.73
CA VAL A 72 50.21 13.25 -23.83
C VAL A 72 48.86 12.76 -24.34
N ARG A 73 48.85 12.29 -25.59
CA ARG A 73 47.75 11.48 -26.15
C ARG A 73 47.77 10.12 -25.47
N VAL A 74 46.75 9.80 -24.68
CA VAL A 74 46.50 8.45 -24.15
C VAL A 74 45.39 7.81 -24.97
N ALA A 75 45.69 6.63 -25.52
CA ALA A 75 44.79 5.81 -26.29
C ALA A 75 43.65 5.25 -25.43
N LEU A 76 42.43 5.27 -25.98
CA LEU A 76 41.25 4.60 -25.40
C LEU A 76 41.49 3.08 -25.31
N PRO A 77 41.32 2.45 -24.13
CA PRO A 77 41.11 1.01 -24.07
C PRO A 77 39.70 0.66 -24.57
N ALA A 78 39.63 -0.38 -25.40
CA ALA A 78 38.41 -0.92 -25.97
C ALA A 78 37.44 -1.41 -24.88
N LYS A 79 36.15 -1.09 -25.05
CA LYS A 79 35.04 -1.51 -24.19
C LYS A 79 34.96 -3.05 -24.09
N PRO A 80 34.97 -3.66 -22.89
CA PRO A 80 34.41 -4.99 -22.72
C PRO A 80 32.88 -4.87 -22.73
N GLY A 81 32.25 -5.42 -23.76
CA GLY A 81 30.79 -5.51 -23.85
C GLY A 81 30.26 -6.50 -22.80
N ILE A 82 29.49 -5.98 -21.84
CA ILE A 82 28.66 -6.82 -20.98
C ILE A 82 27.52 -7.37 -21.84
N ARG A 83 27.62 -8.65 -22.21
CA ARG A 83 26.48 -9.42 -22.70
C ARG A 83 25.55 -9.68 -21.52
N LEU A 84 24.35 -9.11 -21.52
CA LEU A 84 23.25 -9.66 -20.74
C LEU A 84 22.93 -11.05 -21.32
N SER A 85 23.43 -12.10 -20.65
CA SER A 85 22.93 -13.46 -20.84
C SER A 85 21.50 -13.51 -20.32
N ASN A 86 20.55 -13.26 -21.24
CA ASN A 86 19.18 -13.69 -21.06
C ASN A 86 19.09 -15.14 -21.58
N GLN A 87 19.41 -16.11 -20.72
CA GLN A 87 19.08 -17.51 -20.95
C GLN A 87 19.20 -18.31 -19.65
N GLN A 88 18.06 -18.70 -19.08
CA GLN A 88 17.87 -20.07 -18.63
C GLN A 88 16.37 -20.39 -18.70
N GLN A 89 15.96 -20.68 -19.92
CA GLN A 89 14.89 -21.62 -20.21
C GLN A 89 15.41 -23.03 -19.89
N ALA A 90 14.56 -23.86 -19.26
CA ALA A 90 14.38 -25.31 -19.44
C ALA A 90 14.15 -26.05 -18.09
N PRO A 91 13.52 -27.24 -18.08
CA PRO A 91 13.02 -28.03 -19.22
C PRO A 91 11.53 -28.42 -19.11
N ALA A 92 10.92 -28.61 -20.29
CA ALA A 92 9.82 -29.56 -20.43
C ALA A 92 10.36 -30.97 -20.12
N GLU A 93 9.69 -31.68 -19.22
CA GLU A 93 9.94 -33.11 -19.00
C GLU A 93 8.78 -33.93 -19.59
N PRO A 94 9.06 -35.05 -20.28
CA PRO A 94 8.13 -35.74 -21.17
C PRO A 94 7.21 -36.73 -20.44
N GLU A 95 6.21 -37.15 -21.20
CA GLU A 95 5.16 -38.11 -20.89
C GLU A 95 5.64 -39.52 -20.48
N ALA A 96 4.72 -40.19 -19.77
CA ALA A 96 4.41 -41.64 -19.71
C ALA A 96 5.09 -42.48 -18.61
N PRO A 97 4.49 -43.61 -18.16
CA PRO A 97 3.33 -44.34 -18.70
C PRO A 97 2.24 -44.72 -17.66
N ALA A 98 1.21 -45.39 -18.19
CA ALA A 98 0.13 -46.06 -17.50
C ALA A 98 0.56 -47.01 -16.37
N GLU A 99 -0.19 -46.99 -15.27
CA GLU A 99 -0.36 -48.15 -14.40
C GLU A 99 -1.85 -48.46 -14.22
N SER A 100 -2.26 -49.47 -14.98
CA SER A 100 -3.33 -50.39 -14.68
C SER A 100 -3.02 -51.13 -13.37
N GLY A 101 -3.81 -50.87 -12.34
CA GLY A 101 -3.79 -51.60 -11.07
C GLY A 101 -5.19 -52.10 -10.74
N GLU A 102 -5.61 -53.13 -11.45
CA GLU A 102 -6.74 -53.99 -11.12
C GLU A 102 -6.32 -54.88 -9.95
N GLU A 103 -6.89 -54.66 -8.76
CA GLU A 103 -6.85 -55.65 -7.68
C GLU A 103 -8.28 -56.03 -7.30
N ALA A 104 -8.75 -57.07 -7.98
CA ALA A 104 -9.88 -57.86 -7.56
C ALA A 104 -9.49 -58.71 -6.35
N ALA A 105 -10.27 -58.62 -5.28
CA ALA A 105 -10.39 -59.69 -4.28
C ALA A 105 -11.87 -60.01 -4.03
N PRO A 106 -12.27 -61.29 -4.09
CA PRO A 106 -13.65 -61.75 -3.88
C PRO A 106 -13.89 -62.24 -2.44
N GLY A 107 -15.14 -62.09 -1.97
CA GLY A 107 -15.68 -62.74 -0.77
C GLY A 107 -15.93 -61.75 0.38
N ALA A 108 -17.02 -61.79 1.15
CA ALA A 108 -18.03 -62.82 1.31
C ALA A 108 -19.28 -62.28 2.02
N SER A 109 -20.36 -63.06 1.92
CA SER A 109 -21.52 -63.17 2.81
C SER A 109 -22.57 -62.05 2.86
N VAL A 110 -23.62 -62.32 2.08
CA VAL A 110 -25.03 -61.94 2.26
C VAL A 110 -25.57 -62.35 3.65
N PRO A 111 -26.32 -61.46 4.34
CA PRO A 111 -27.41 -61.90 5.20
C PRO A 111 -28.79 -61.55 4.59
N SER A 112 -29.47 -62.62 4.19
CA SER A 112 -30.91 -62.86 4.28
C SER A 112 -31.89 -61.68 4.24
N LYS A 113 -32.55 -61.56 3.08
CA LYS A 113 -33.82 -60.86 2.82
C LYS A 113 -34.85 -61.05 3.95
N LYS A 114 -35.16 -59.99 4.69
CA LYS A 114 -36.52 -59.83 5.26
C LYS A 114 -37.37 -59.13 4.19
N ARG A 115 -38.31 -59.88 3.61
CA ARG A 115 -39.35 -59.37 2.72
C ARG A 115 -40.19 -58.35 3.49
N PHE A 116 -39.83 -57.08 3.36
CA PHE A 116 -40.76 -55.99 3.65
C PHE A 116 -41.73 -55.93 2.47
N ARG A 117 -43.00 -56.25 2.71
CA ARG A 117 -44.08 -55.97 1.76
C ARG A 117 -44.35 -54.47 1.81
N PRO A 118 -44.06 -53.68 0.76
CA PRO A 118 -44.54 -52.31 0.73
C PRO A 118 -46.06 -52.34 0.62
N LYS A 119 -46.76 -51.68 1.55
CA LYS A 119 -48.12 -51.22 1.31
C LYS A 119 -48.01 -50.25 0.14
N ILE A 120 -48.63 -50.62 -0.99
CA ILE A 120 -48.81 -49.75 -2.14
C ILE A 120 -49.68 -48.60 -1.64
N ALA A 121 -49.02 -47.52 -1.23
CA ALA A 121 -49.67 -46.23 -1.06
C ALA A 121 -50.16 -45.84 -2.46
N THR A 122 -51.45 -45.57 -2.52
CA THR A 122 -52.17 -45.14 -3.70
C THR A 122 -51.41 -44.02 -4.41
N VAL A 123 -51.30 -44.21 -5.72
CA VAL A 123 -50.61 -43.38 -6.69
C VAL A 123 -51.38 -42.06 -6.85
N ASP A 124 -51.32 -41.18 -5.85
CA ASP A 124 -51.48 -39.73 -6.03
C ASP A 124 -50.10 -39.15 -6.37
N VAL A 125 -49.49 -39.74 -7.39
CA VAL A 125 -48.15 -39.50 -7.89
C VAL A 125 -48.22 -38.30 -8.83
N LEU A 126 -47.50 -37.24 -8.43
CA LEU A 126 -46.95 -36.19 -9.28
C LEU A 126 -47.97 -35.21 -9.89
N LYS A 127 -48.72 -34.52 -9.04
CA LYS A 127 -48.86 -33.08 -9.30
C LYS A 127 -47.56 -32.45 -8.85
N GLU A 128 -46.57 -32.39 -9.74
CA GLU A 128 -45.39 -31.54 -9.53
C GLU A 128 -45.92 -30.13 -9.35
N ASP A 129 -45.88 -29.64 -8.12
CA ASP A 129 -46.13 -28.22 -7.85
C ASP A 129 -45.10 -27.48 -8.71
N GLY A 130 -45.60 -26.80 -9.75
CA GLY A 130 -44.76 -26.04 -10.66
C GLY A 130 -43.84 -25.10 -9.88
N PRO A 131 -42.66 -24.75 -10.42
CA PRO A 131 -41.67 -23.95 -9.73
C PRO A 131 -42.31 -22.71 -9.12
N ASP A 132 -42.33 -22.64 -7.79
CA ASP A 132 -42.98 -21.58 -7.02
C ASP A 132 -42.07 -20.34 -7.00
N TRP A 133 -41.91 -19.75 -8.19
CA TRP A 133 -40.97 -18.67 -8.51
C TRP A 133 -41.12 -17.46 -7.58
N GLY A 134 -42.32 -17.22 -7.06
CA GLY A 134 -42.58 -16.15 -6.10
C GLY A 134 -41.79 -16.29 -4.80
N LYS A 135 -41.65 -17.50 -4.26
CA LYS A 135 -40.90 -17.75 -3.02
C LYS A 135 -39.39 -17.66 -3.24
N PHE A 136 -38.92 -18.08 -4.42
CA PHE A 136 -37.51 -17.96 -4.80
C PHE A 136 -37.05 -16.50 -4.79
N TRP A 137 -37.77 -15.60 -5.47
CA TRP A 137 -37.42 -14.17 -5.46
C TRP A 137 -37.58 -13.51 -4.10
N LEU A 138 -38.51 -13.98 -3.28
CA LEU A 138 -38.59 -13.55 -1.88
C LEU A 138 -37.29 -13.90 -1.14
N GLY A 139 -36.75 -15.10 -1.35
CA GLY A 139 -35.45 -15.52 -0.81
C GLY A 139 -34.30 -14.64 -1.29
N VAL A 140 -34.26 -14.31 -2.59
CA VAL A 140 -33.26 -13.39 -3.17
C VAL A 140 -33.33 -12.01 -2.51
N GLY A 141 -34.55 -11.48 -2.33
CA GLY A 141 -34.77 -10.22 -1.61
C GLY A 141 -34.30 -10.30 -0.16
N GLY A 142 -34.54 -11.43 0.52
CA GLY A 142 -34.03 -11.67 1.86
C GLY A 142 -32.50 -11.71 1.94
N ALA A 143 -31.84 -12.34 0.97
CA ALA A 143 -30.38 -12.36 0.87
C ALA A 143 -29.80 -10.94 0.76
N LEU A 144 -30.37 -10.11 -0.11
CA LEU A 144 -29.96 -8.71 -0.29
C LEU A 144 -30.12 -7.89 1.00
N ILE A 145 -31.28 -8.00 1.66
CA ILE A 145 -31.54 -7.30 2.93
C ILE A 145 -30.53 -7.73 4.00
N GLY A 146 -30.31 -9.04 4.16
CA GLY A 146 -29.35 -9.56 5.12
C GLY A 146 -27.91 -9.12 4.83
N ALA A 147 -27.53 -9.08 3.56
CA ALA A 147 -26.20 -8.60 3.13
C ALA A 147 -26.00 -7.12 3.44
N VAL A 148 -27.00 -6.26 3.21
CA VAL A 148 -26.95 -4.83 3.56
C VAL A 148 -26.86 -4.63 5.07
N ILE A 149 -27.69 -5.32 5.86
CA ILE A 149 -27.65 -5.24 7.33
C ILE A 149 -26.28 -5.71 7.84
N GLY A 150 -25.78 -6.82 7.30
CA GLY A 150 -24.45 -7.33 7.64
C GLY A 150 -23.35 -6.33 7.32
N ALA A 151 -23.37 -5.71 6.13
CA ALA A 151 -22.40 -4.70 5.72
C ALA A 151 -22.43 -3.46 6.62
N LEU A 152 -23.62 -2.99 7.01
CA LEU A 152 -23.75 -1.88 7.95
C LEU A 152 -23.20 -2.24 9.33
N LEU A 153 -23.51 -3.43 9.85
CA LEU A 153 -22.95 -3.91 11.12
C LEU A 153 -21.42 -4.01 11.04
N TYR A 154 -20.88 -4.51 9.94
CA TYR A 154 -19.44 -4.54 9.68
C TYR A 154 -18.83 -3.14 9.76
N TYR A 155 -19.44 -2.19 9.07
CA TYR A 155 -19.00 -0.79 9.04
C TYR A 155 -19.03 -0.15 10.44
N PHE A 156 -20.09 -0.35 11.21
CA PHE A 156 -20.17 0.16 12.59
C PHE A 156 -19.13 -0.46 13.53
N LEU A 157 -18.88 -1.77 13.43
CA LEU A 157 -17.84 -2.45 14.20
C LEU A 157 -16.45 -1.91 13.84
N PHE A 158 -16.23 -1.57 12.57
CA PHE A 158 -14.99 -0.95 12.12
C PHE A 158 -14.77 0.44 12.74
N ILE A 159 -15.80 1.31 12.72
CA ILE A 159 -15.75 2.63 13.39
C ILE A 159 -15.51 2.48 14.90
N ALA A 160 -16.09 1.46 15.52
CA ALA A 160 -15.86 1.14 16.93
C ALA A 160 -14.43 0.60 17.24
N GLY A 161 -13.55 0.51 16.24
CA GLY A 161 -12.18 0.03 16.38
C GLY A 161 -12.03 -1.49 16.40
N ILE A 162 -13.12 -2.26 16.20
CA ILE A 162 -13.10 -3.72 16.21
C ILE A 162 -12.68 -4.23 14.83
N ARG A 163 -11.37 -4.40 14.62
CA ARG A 163 -10.77 -4.86 13.35
C ARG A 163 -10.73 -6.39 13.21
N SER A 164 -11.83 -7.07 13.55
CA SER A 164 -11.90 -8.53 13.40
C SER A 164 -12.34 -8.91 11.99
N LYS A 165 -11.50 -9.64 11.26
CA LYS A 165 -11.87 -10.09 9.91
C LYS A 165 -12.92 -11.21 9.93
N LEU A 166 -13.19 -11.78 11.10
CA LEU A 166 -14.27 -12.74 11.31
C LEU A 166 -15.66 -12.11 11.14
N VAL A 167 -15.77 -10.78 11.15
CA VAL A 167 -17.03 -10.09 10.90
C VAL A 167 -17.55 -10.36 9.49
N ALA A 168 -16.68 -10.69 8.52
CA ALA A 168 -17.10 -11.15 7.19
C ALA A 168 -17.97 -12.42 7.26
N LEU A 169 -17.70 -13.33 8.20
CA LEU A 169 -18.54 -14.51 8.43
C LEU A 169 -19.90 -14.15 9.02
N ALA A 170 -19.96 -13.10 9.86
CA ALA A 170 -21.22 -12.60 10.40
C ALA A 170 -22.10 -11.99 9.30
N VAL A 171 -21.51 -11.24 8.35
CA VAL A 171 -22.21 -10.71 7.17
C VAL A 171 -22.81 -11.86 6.34
N ALA A 172 -22.01 -12.89 6.06
CA ALA A 172 -22.47 -14.07 5.32
C ALA A 172 -23.58 -14.84 6.04
N ALA A 173 -23.44 -15.03 7.36
CA ALA A 173 -24.46 -15.68 8.17
C ALA A 173 -25.77 -14.88 8.17
N ALA A 174 -25.71 -13.54 8.24
CA ALA A 174 -26.88 -12.67 8.15
C ALA A 174 -27.56 -12.77 6.77
N ALA A 175 -26.79 -12.72 5.68
CA ALA A 175 -27.31 -12.87 4.33
C ALA A 175 -28.02 -14.22 4.13
N GLY A 176 -27.36 -15.33 4.48
CA GLY A 176 -27.94 -16.67 4.38
C GLY A 176 -29.15 -16.87 5.29
N GLY A 177 -29.07 -16.39 6.53
CA GLY A 177 -30.18 -16.44 7.50
C GLY A 177 -31.41 -15.68 7.01
N CYS A 178 -31.25 -14.45 6.50
CA CYS A 178 -32.37 -13.67 5.96
C CYS A 178 -32.95 -14.28 4.68
N ALA A 179 -32.11 -14.81 3.78
CA ALA A 179 -32.55 -15.51 2.59
C ALA A 179 -33.48 -16.68 2.94
N ARG A 180 -33.09 -17.47 3.95
CA ARG A 180 -33.87 -18.61 4.44
C ARG A 180 -35.16 -18.19 5.14
N LEU A 181 -35.08 -17.22 6.05
CA LEU A 181 -36.25 -16.75 6.82
C LEU A 181 -37.37 -16.25 5.92
N ILE A 182 -37.02 -15.61 4.80
CA ILE A 182 -37.97 -15.02 3.87
C ILE A 182 -38.37 -16.01 2.75
N GLY A 183 -37.40 -16.72 2.15
CA GLY A 183 -37.63 -17.66 1.05
C GLY A 183 -38.29 -18.98 1.45
N ARG A 184 -38.19 -19.38 2.73
CA ARG A 184 -38.74 -20.61 3.35
C ARG A 184 -38.25 -21.95 2.79
N LYS A 185 -37.81 -22.02 1.54
CA LYS A 185 -37.18 -23.18 0.90
C LYS A 185 -35.81 -22.80 0.36
N GLY A 186 -34.79 -23.57 0.74
CA GLY A 186 -33.46 -23.48 0.16
C GLY A 186 -33.44 -24.03 -1.26
N SER A 187 -32.55 -23.47 -2.09
CA SER A 187 -32.17 -24.03 -3.39
C SER A 187 -30.69 -23.76 -3.64
N ASN A 188 -30.05 -24.59 -4.45
CA ASN A 188 -28.64 -24.44 -4.81
C ASN A 188 -28.39 -23.11 -5.52
N GLU A 189 -29.32 -22.69 -6.38
CA GLU A 189 -29.26 -21.42 -7.11
C GLU A 189 -29.38 -20.24 -6.15
N LEU A 190 -30.28 -20.33 -5.15
CA LEU A 190 -30.43 -19.29 -4.14
C LEU A 190 -29.18 -19.20 -3.26
N GLY A 191 -28.58 -20.34 -2.89
CA GLY A 191 -27.33 -20.40 -2.15
C GLY A 191 -26.19 -19.71 -2.89
N LEU A 192 -26.06 -19.97 -4.20
CA LEU A 192 -25.04 -19.34 -5.04
C LEU A 192 -25.24 -17.81 -5.13
N LEU A 193 -26.47 -17.35 -5.39
CA LEU A 193 -26.79 -15.92 -5.42
C LEU A 193 -26.51 -15.24 -4.07
N THR A 194 -26.86 -15.91 -2.97
CA THR A 194 -26.61 -15.40 -1.61
C THR A 194 -25.12 -15.26 -1.33
N ALA A 195 -24.30 -16.22 -1.77
CA ALA A 195 -22.84 -16.12 -1.66
C ALA A 195 -22.28 -14.93 -2.47
N ILE A 196 -22.76 -14.70 -3.69
CA ILE A 196 -22.35 -13.54 -4.51
C ILE A 196 -22.72 -12.22 -3.81
N PHE A 197 -23.96 -12.07 -3.34
CA PHE A 197 -24.39 -10.85 -2.64
C PHE A 197 -23.58 -10.63 -1.36
N SER A 198 -23.30 -11.69 -0.59
CA SER A 198 -22.46 -11.58 0.59
C SER A 198 -21.05 -11.11 0.25
N LEU A 199 -20.43 -11.63 -0.81
CA LEU A 199 -19.09 -11.20 -1.23
C LEU A 199 -19.08 -9.72 -1.64
N LEU A 200 -20.05 -9.29 -2.44
CA LEU A 200 -20.17 -7.88 -2.85
C LEU A 200 -20.38 -6.97 -1.65
N ALA A 201 -21.21 -7.38 -0.69
CA ALA A 201 -21.46 -6.62 0.54
C ALA A 201 -20.20 -6.52 1.42
N ILE A 202 -19.43 -7.60 1.56
CA ILE A 202 -18.16 -7.59 2.30
C ILE A 202 -17.15 -6.66 1.60
N LEU A 203 -17.01 -6.75 0.28
CA LEU A 203 -16.09 -5.89 -0.49
C LEU A 203 -16.49 -4.42 -0.40
N ALA A 204 -17.78 -4.10 -0.49
CA ALA A 204 -18.28 -2.75 -0.33
C ALA A 204 -17.99 -2.22 1.09
N ALA A 205 -18.29 -3.00 2.13
CA ALA A 205 -18.02 -2.62 3.52
C ALA A 205 -16.52 -2.41 3.77
N GLN A 206 -15.66 -3.28 3.23
CA GLN A 206 -14.21 -3.13 3.28
C GLN A 206 -13.73 -1.88 2.55
N TYR A 207 -14.29 -1.59 1.38
CA TYR A 207 -13.96 -0.40 0.58
C TYR A 207 -14.30 0.88 1.35
N PHE A 208 -15.51 0.99 1.89
CA PHE A 208 -15.92 2.16 2.68
C PHE A 208 -15.09 2.31 3.96
N ALA A 209 -14.83 1.22 4.67
CA ALA A 209 -13.97 1.23 5.85
C ALA A 209 -12.54 1.70 5.53
N ALA A 210 -11.95 1.16 4.45
CA ALA A 210 -10.63 1.59 3.99
C ALA A 210 -10.62 3.06 3.56
N ARG A 211 -11.68 3.50 2.87
CA ARG A 211 -11.83 4.89 2.40
C ARG A 211 -11.89 5.86 3.57
N VAL A 212 -12.73 5.59 4.57
CA VAL A 212 -12.83 6.42 5.78
C VAL A 212 -11.49 6.45 6.51
N TRP A 213 -10.83 5.30 6.69
CA TRP A 213 -9.54 5.23 7.35
C TRP A 213 -8.45 6.02 6.61
N PHE A 214 -8.41 5.95 5.28
CA PHE A 214 -7.46 6.67 4.45
C PHE A 214 -7.64 8.19 4.58
N PHE A 215 -8.87 8.70 4.50
CA PHE A 215 -9.13 10.14 4.65
C PHE A 215 -8.99 10.65 6.10
N GLU A 216 -9.29 9.82 7.11
CA GLU A 216 -9.05 10.19 8.51
C GLU A 216 -7.56 10.26 8.86
N GLU A 217 -6.74 9.41 8.25
CA GLU A 217 -5.28 9.44 8.43
C GLU A 217 -4.67 10.66 7.76
N ASP A 218 -5.15 11.03 6.56
CA ASP A 218 -4.77 12.25 5.88
C ASP A 218 -5.13 13.52 6.70
N GLU A 219 -6.35 13.60 7.22
CA GLU A 219 -6.75 14.72 8.09
C GLU A 219 -5.92 14.78 9.37
N ARG A 220 -5.58 13.64 9.96
CA ARG A 220 -4.73 13.57 11.15
C ARG A 220 -3.32 14.04 10.84
N PHE A 221 -2.73 13.58 9.75
CA PHE A 221 -1.40 14.00 9.31
C PHE A 221 -1.37 15.50 9.04
N ALA A 222 -2.38 16.05 8.37
CA ALA A 222 -2.52 17.48 8.15
C ALA A 222 -2.60 18.27 9.46
N LYS A 223 -3.32 17.77 10.48
CA LYS A 223 -3.39 18.41 11.81
C LYS A 223 -2.06 18.37 12.54
N GLU A 224 -1.39 17.21 12.57
CA GLU A 224 -0.07 17.06 13.18
C GLU A 224 0.94 18.00 12.52
N TYR A 225 0.95 18.07 11.19
CA TYR A 225 1.79 18.99 10.44
C TYR A 225 1.45 20.46 10.71
N PHE A 226 0.17 20.82 10.80
CA PHE A 226 -0.26 22.16 11.18
C PHE A 226 0.24 22.54 12.58
N GLU A 227 0.12 21.63 13.55
CA GLU A 227 0.60 21.86 14.92
C GLU A 227 2.12 22.07 14.96
N GLU A 228 2.87 21.26 14.21
CA GLU A 228 4.32 21.40 14.03
C GLU A 228 4.67 22.76 13.40
N MET A 229 3.99 23.11 12.31
CA MET A 229 4.15 24.41 11.64
C MET A 229 3.85 25.58 12.60
N VAL A 230 2.85 25.49 13.47
CA VAL A 230 2.57 26.54 14.48
C VAL A 230 3.70 26.66 15.49
N VAL A 231 4.36 25.56 15.86
CA VAL A 231 5.54 25.58 16.75
C VAL A 231 6.71 26.25 16.04
N GLU A 232 7.06 25.78 14.84
CA GLU A 232 8.14 26.34 14.02
C GLU A 232 7.91 27.83 13.73
N SER A 233 6.68 28.22 13.38
CA SER A 233 6.28 29.61 13.17
C SER A 233 6.65 30.52 14.34
N LYS A 234 6.46 30.04 15.58
CA LYS A 234 6.77 30.82 16.78
C LYS A 234 8.28 30.99 16.94
N GLU A 235 9.06 29.96 16.59
CA GLU A 235 10.52 30.02 16.62
C GLU A 235 11.06 30.97 15.54
N VAL A 236 10.53 30.90 14.33
CA VAL A 236 10.85 31.81 13.22
C VAL A 236 10.57 33.26 13.63
N VAL A 237 9.37 33.54 14.15
CA VAL A 237 8.98 34.90 14.55
C VAL A 237 9.80 35.40 15.74
N ALA A 238 10.22 34.51 16.65
CA ALA A 238 11.14 34.87 17.72
C ALA A 238 12.56 35.20 17.21
N ALA A 239 13.02 34.51 16.16
CA ALA A 239 14.31 34.76 15.53
C ALA A 239 14.31 35.99 14.61
N ILE A 240 13.17 36.31 13.99
CA ILE A 240 12.98 37.40 13.03
C ILE A 240 11.86 38.34 13.51
N PRO A 241 12.04 39.05 14.63
CA PRO A 241 10.97 39.86 15.22
C PRO A 241 10.59 41.08 14.37
N ASN A 242 11.55 41.64 13.62
CA ASN A 242 11.33 42.86 12.84
C ASN A 242 11.21 42.60 11.34
N GLY A 243 11.53 41.38 10.87
CA GLY A 243 11.51 41.05 9.45
C GLY A 243 12.65 41.69 8.66
N THR A 244 13.75 42.11 9.31
CA THR A 244 14.87 42.77 8.61
C THR A 244 15.68 41.80 7.77
N ASP A 245 16.34 42.30 6.71
CA ASP A 245 17.16 41.47 5.81
C ASP A 245 18.26 40.72 6.57
N ASP A 246 18.88 41.35 7.58
CA ASP A 246 19.95 40.73 8.37
C ASP A 246 19.42 39.64 9.31
N GLU A 247 18.23 39.83 9.92
CA GLU A 247 17.57 38.79 10.73
C GLU A 247 17.18 37.59 9.87
N ILE A 248 16.58 37.83 8.70
CA ILE A 248 16.19 36.77 7.75
C ILE A 248 17.42 36.02 7.27
N ARG A 249 18.50 36.73 6.88
CA ARG A 249 19.76 36.12 6.47
C ARG A 249 20.35 35.24 7.57
N ALA A 250 20.40 35.74 8.81
CA ALA A 250 20.91 34.97 9.95
C ALA A 250 20.07 33.71 10.22
N TYR A 251 18.75 33.81 10.09
CA TYR A 251 17.86 32.67 10.22
C TYR A 251 18.08 31.63 9.10
N LEU A 252 18.14 32.06 7.83
CA LEU A 252 18.36 31.17 6.69
C LEU A 252 19.70 30.44 6.77
N VAL A 253 20.76 31.14 7.18
CA VAL A 253 22.07 30.51 7.42
C VAL A 253 21.95 29.43 8.49
N LYS A 254 21.29 29.74 9.62
CA LYS A 254 21.11 28.78 10.70
C LYS A 254 20.33 27.54 10.23
N TRP A 255 19.21 27.75 9.53
CA TRP A 255 18.33 26.67 9.07
C TRP A 255 19.01 25.78 8.02
N GLN A 256 19.82 26.35 7.13
CA GLN A 256 20.55 25.57 6.13
C GLN A 256 21.84 24.91 6.69
N SER A 257 22.28 25.26 7.91
CA SER A 257 23.51 24.70 8.52
C SER A 257 23.28 23.39 9.28
N ASP A 258 22.07 22.81 9.26
CA ASP A 258 21.77 21.57 10.00
C ASP A 258 22.48 20.32 9.43
N ASP A 259 23.12 20.42 8.25
CA ASP A 259 23.83 19.33 7.54
C ASP A 259 25.37 19.42 7.62
N ASP A 260 25.95 19.83 8.77
CA ASP A 260 27.41 20.00 9.02
C ASP A 260 28.15 21.02 8.13
N ASP A 261 27.51 21.55 7.08
CA ASP A 261 28.06 22.54 6.19
C ASP A 261 27.79 23.96 6.71
N VAL A 262 28.85 24.65 7.13
CA VAL A 262 28.79 26.07 7.50
C VAL A 262 28.57 26.90 6.23
N ILE A 263 27.34 27.40 6.05
CA ILE A 263 27.02 28.27 4.92
C ILE A 263 27.49 29.68 5.20
N ASP A 264 28.22 30.27 4.25
CA ASP A 264 28.64 31.66 4.32
C ASP A 264 27.40 32.57 4.17
N PRO A 265 27.08 33.46 5.12
CA PRO A 265 25.97 34.39 5.00
C PRO A 265 25.96 35.22 3.71
N ALA A 266 27.13 35.41 3.08
CA ALA A 266 27.26 36.11 1.81
C ALA A 266 26.67 35.34 0.60
N THR A 267 26.43 34.03 0.71
CA THR A 267 25.79 33.25 -0.36
C THR A 267 24.28 33.44 -0.40
N ILE A 268 23.67 33.94 0.69
CA ILE A 268 22.24 34.24 0.73
C ILE A 268 21.96 35.53 -0.03
N THR A 269 21.30 35.38 -1.16
CA THR A 269 21.00 36.47 -2.10
C THR A 269 19.85 37.35 -1.59
N PRO A 270 19.80 38.65 -1.96
CA PRO A 270 18.66 39.51 -1.67
C PRO A 270 17.33 38.97 -2.21
N GLU A 271 17.36 38.26 -3.35
CA GLU A 271 16.19 37.65 -3.96
C GLU A 271 15.62 36.52 -3.08
N GLU A 272 16.46 35.67 -2.49
CA GLU A 272 16.04 34.63 -1.53
C GLU A 272 15.47 35.25 -0.24
N ILE A 273 16.05 36.34 0.24
CA ILE A 273 15.51 37.07 1.40
C ILE A 273 14.13 37.63 1.07
N GLN A 274 13.96 38.18 -0.13
CA GLN A 274 12.68 38.73 -0.58
C GLN A 274 11.63 37.62 -0.75
N SER A 275 11.95 36.51 -1.41
CA SER A 275 11.01 35.39 -1.56
C SER A 275 10.61 34.83 -0.21
N TYR A 276 11.57 34.63 0.70
CA TYR A 276 11.30 34.16 2.05
C TYR A 276 10.35 35.09 2.82
N ARG A 277 10.58 36.40 2.72
CA ARG A 277 9.74 37.42 3.35
C ARG A 277 8.31 37.38 2.83
N GLU A 278 8.14 37.29 1.51
CA GLU A 278 6.82 37.37 0.88
C GLU A 278 6.02 36.07 1.05
N GLU A 279 6.65 34.93 0.84
CA GLU A 279 6.00 33.61 0.77
C GLU A 279 5.84 32.94 2.15
N TYR A 280 6.88 33.01 3.00
CA TYR A 280 6.92 32.23 4.25
C TYR A 280 6.71 33.08 5.50
N LEU A 281 7.40 34.23 5.61
CA LEU A 281 7.39 35.01 6.85
C LEU A 281 6.00 35.54 7.20
N THR A 282 5.22 35.97 6.21
CA THR A 282 3.84 36.43 6.40
C THR A 282 2.94 35.33 6.97
N THR A 283 3.07 34.12 6.44
CA THR A 283 2.36 32.91 6.89
C THR A 283 2.77 32.52 8.31
N TYR A 284 4.08 32.46 8.59
CA TYR A 284 4.60 32.17 9.94
C TYR A 284 4.14 33.19 10.97
N GLN A 285 4.08 34.48 10.62
CA GLN A 285 3.54 35.50 11.51
C GLN A 285 2.06 35.30 11.83
N ARG A 286 1.24 34.93 10.84
CA ARG A 286 -0.20 34.62 11.04
C ARG A 286 -0.39 33.37 11.92
N LEU A 287 0.38 32.31 11.65
CA LEU A 287 0.35 31.06 12.43
C LEU A 287 0.81 31.28 13.88
N ALA A 288 1.91 32.00 14.08
CA ALA A 288 2.45 32.29 15.41
C ALA A 288 1.47 33.09 16.28
N LYS A 289 0.72 34.02 15.65
CA LYS A 289 -0.34 34.81 16.30
C LYS A 289 -1.67 34.05 16.45
N GLN A 290 -1.76 32.82 15.95
CA GLN A 290 -3.00 32.02 15.88
C GLN A 290 -4.14 32.74 15.13
N GLU A 291 -3.79 33.58 14.16
CA GLU A 291 -4.76 34.25 13.28
C GLU A 291 -5.27 33.30 12.17
N LEU A 292 -4.50 32.25 11.88
CA LEU A 292 -4.84 31.23 10.89
C LEU A 292 -5.34 29.96 11.60
N THR A 293 -6.59 29.58 11.34
CA THR A 293 -7.18 28.31 11.81
C THR A 293 -6.70 27.13 10.96
N PHE A 294 -6.81 25.91 11.49
CA PHE A 294 -6.47 24.69 10.74
C PHE A 294 -7.23 24.61 9.41
N GLU A 295 -8.53 24.94 9.39
CA GLU A 295 -9.36 24.90 8.19
C GLU A 295 -8.92 25.94 7.15
N GLN A 296 -8.53 27.14 7.59
CA GLN A 296 -8.01 28.18 6.69
C GLN A 296 -6.63 27.82 6.15
N TRP A 297 -5.74 27.32 7.02
CA TRP A 297 -4.41 26.87 6.62
C TRP A 297 -4.51 25.71 5.63
N ARG A 298 -5.32 24.70 5.94
CA ARG A 298 -5.58 23.58 5.03
C ARG A 298 -6.11 24.09 3.68
N LYS A 299 -7.06 25.01 3.69
CA LYS A 299 -7.60 25.57 2.44
C LYS A 299 -6.56 26.36 1.64
N GLU A 300 -5.66 27.07 2.31
CA GLU A 300 -4.65 27.93 1.69
C GLU A 300 -3.43 27.14 1.18
N PHE A 301 -3.12 25.98 1.78
CA PHE A 301 -1.86 25.25 1.53
C PHE A 301 -2.00 23.78 1.14
N LEU A 302 -3.15 23.13 1.38
CA LEU A 302 -3.38 21.72 1.06
C LEU A 302 -4.49 21.54 0.03
N ASP A 303 -5.58 22.28 0.18
CA ASP A 303 -6.61 22.37 -0.83
C ASP A 303 -6.18 23.48 -1.82
N ASP A 304 -5.04 23.29 -2.50
CA ASP A 304 -4.82 24.02 -3.77
C ASP A 304 -6.12 23.81 -4.56
N GLU A 305 -6.87 24.89 -4.80
CA GLU A 305 -8.04 24.81 -5.67
C GLU A 305 -7.51 24.14 -6.93
N PRO A 306 -7.99 22.93 -7.28
CA PRO A 306 -7.43 22.21 -8.40
C PRO A 306 -7.47 23.19 -9.55
N ASP A 307 -6.29 23.54 -10.09
CA ASP A 307 -6.24 24.31 -11.32
C ASP A 307 -7.22 23.58 -12.24
N PRO A 308 -8.19 24.25 -12.90
CA PRO A 308 -9.16 23.54 -13.74
C PRO A 308 -8.54 22.62 -14.81
N GLY A 309 -7.20 22.58 -14.97
CA GLY A 309 -6.43 21.58 -15.70
C GLY A 309 -5.84 20.40 -14.89
N ASP A 310 -5.81 20.44 -13.56
CA ASP A 310 -5.17 19.47 -12.65
C ASP A 310 -6.16 18.42 -12.08
N GLU A 311 -7.12 17.97 -12.90
CA GLU A 311 -7.94 16.78 -12.58
C GLU A 311 -7.05 15.54 -12.28
N GLU A 312 -5.80 15.54 -12.75
CA GLU A 312 -4.84 14.45 -12.59
C GLU A 312 -4.51 14.11 -11.12
N THR A 313 -4.41 15.09 -10.22
CA THR A 313 -3.99 14.83 -8.82
C THR A 313 -5.02 14.00 -8.05
N SER A 314 -6.30 14.36 -8.18
CA SER A 314 -7.40 13.60 -7.57
C SER A 314 -7.50 12.16 -8.12
N GLU A 315 -7.16 11.96 -9.39
CA GLU A 315 -7.12 10.64 -9.99
C GLU A 315 -5.92 9.81 -9.50
N GLU A 316 -4.76 10.43 -9.26
CA GLU A 316 -3.59 9.76 -8.72
C GLU A 316 -3.82 9.24 -7.30
N ASP A 317 -4.45 10.05 -6.44
CA ASP A 317 -4.84 9.62 -5.10
C ASP A 317 -5.86 8.49 -5.13
N GLU A 318 -6.86 8.59 -6.01
CA GLU A 318 -7.85 7.53 -6.17
C GLU A 318 -7.21 6.23 -6.70
N ARG A 319 -6.26 6.32 -7.63
CA ARG A 319 -5.49 5.17 -8.15
C ARG A 319 -4.63 4.55 -7.05
N THR A 320 -3.96 5.38 -6.27
CA THR A 320 -3.11 4.96 -5.14
C THR A 320 -3.95 4.23 -4.10
N PHE A 321 -5.07 4.82 -3.69
CA PHE A 321 -6.02 4.19 -2.77
C PHE A 321 -6.56 2.86 -3.33
N LYS A 322 -7.01 2.83 -4.60
CA LYS A 322 -7.50 1.59 -5.25
C LYS A 322 -6.43 0.50 -5.27
N PHE A 323 -5.17 0.85 -5.54
CA PHE A 323 -4.06 -0.10 -5.52
C PHE A 323 -3.83 -0.68 -4.13
N TYR A 324 -3.74 0.17 -3.09
CA TYR A 324 -3.62 -0.28 -1.71
C TYR A 324 -4.81 -1.13 -1.27
N PHE A 325 -6.03 -0.74 -1.64
CA PHE A 325 -7.24 -1.50 -1.36
C PHE A 325 -7.18 -2.90 -1.98
N VAL A 326 -6.79 -3.01 -3.26
CA VAL A 326 -6.64 -4.31 -3.94
C VAL A 326 -5.59 -5.18 -3.24
N LEU A 327 -4.43 -4.64 -2.87
CA LEU A 327 -3.42 -5.38 -2.11
C LEU A 327 -3.95 -5.89 -0.77
N LEU A 328 -4.72 -5.06 -0.06
CA LEU A 328 -5.31 -5.42 1.22
C LEU A 328 -6.34 -6.55 1.05
N VAL A 329 -7.25 -6.43 0.07
CA VAL A 329 -8.26 -7.45 -0.26
C VAL A 329 -7.62 -8.78 -0.69
N LEU A 330 -6.54 -8.72 -1.48
CA LEU A 330 -5.82 -9.90 -1.98
C LEU A 330 -4.90 -10.56 -0.95
N SER A 331 -4.82 -10.02 0.28
CA SER A 331 -4.06 -10.69 1.34
C SER A 331 -4.59 -12.10 1.57
N LYS A 332 -3.67 -13.09 1.72
CA LYS A 332 -4.02 -14.52 1.84
C LYS A 332 -5.10 -14.81 2.87
N PHE A 333 -5.04 -14.11 4.00
CA PHE A 333 -6.01 -14.25 5.07
C PHE A 333 -7.40 -13.68 4.70
N ASN A 334 -7.46 -12.56 3.97
CA ASN A 334 -8.73 -12.03 3.46
C ASN A 334 -9.37 -12.98 2.43
N LEU A 335 -8.57 -13.55 1.53
CA LEU A 335 -9.06 -14.55 0.58
C LEU A 335 -9.65 -15.77 1.29
N ALA A 336 -9.00 -16.26 2.35
CA ALA A 336 -9.52 -17.36 3.16
C ALA A 336 -10.85 -16.98 3.86
N CYS A 337 -10.96 -15.76 4.40
CA CYS A 337 -12.20 -15.27 5.00
C CYS A 337 -13.33 -15.12 3.97
N LEU A 338 -13.03 -14.62 2.75
CA LEU A 338 -14.01 -14.48 1.67
C LEU A 338 -14.52 -15.85 1.21
N ALA A 339 -13.62 -16.82 1.02
CA ALA A 339 -14.01 -18.19 0.68
C ALA A 339 -14.88 -18.83 1.79
N GLY A 340 -14.47 -18.66 3.06
CA GLY A 340 -15.25 -19.13 4.20
C GLY A 340 -16.62 -18.47 4.31
N ALA A 341 -16.71 -17.16 4.06
CA ALA A 341 -17.96 -16.40 4.05
C ALA A 341 -18.89 -16.86 2.92
N ALA A 342 -18.37 -17.04 1.70
CA ALA A 342 -19.15 -17.55 0.58
C ALA A 342 -19.70 -18.95 0.86
N GLY A 343 -18.86 -19.86 1.38
CA GLY A 343 -19.28 -21.21 1.75
C GLY A 343 -20.32 -21.22 2.88
N LEU A 344 -20.16 -20.35 3.88
CA LEU A 344 -21.13 -20.20 4.97
C LEU A 344 -22.47 -19.65 4.47
N ALA A 345 -22.46 -18.60 3.64
CA ALA A 345 -23.66 -18.02 3.05
C ALA A 345 -24.42 -19.06 2.21
N TYR A 346 -23.70 -19.81 1.36
CA TYR A 346 -24.27 -20.90 0.57
C TYR A 346 -24.93 -21.96 1.45
N LYS A 347 -24.18 -22.47 2.45
CA LYS A 347 -24.66 -23.54 3.34
C LYS A 347 -25.86 -23.12 4.19
N MET A 348 -25.89 -21.88 4.66
CA MET A 348 -27.00 -21.37 5.48
C MET A 348 -28.30 -21.22 4.70
N THR A 349 -28.21 -21.07 3.37
CA THR A 349 -29.35 -20.96 2.47
C THR A 349 -29.84 -22.32 1.96
N ASP A 350 -28.96 -23.31 1.82
CA ASP A 350 -29.28 -24.64 1.30
C ASP A 350 -30.01 -25.55 2.33
N ILE A 351 -29.70 -25.38 3.63
CA ILE A 351 -30.38 -26.07 4.74
C ILE A 351 -31.73 -25.40 5.02
#